data_AF-A2ERI3-F1
#
_entry.id   AF-A2ERI3-F1
#
_cell.length_a   1.000
_cell.length_b   1.000
_cell.length_c   1.000
_cell.angle_alpha   90.00
_cell.angle_beta   90.00
_cell.angle_gamma   90.00
#
_symmetry.space_group_name_H-M   'P 1'
#
loop_
_entity.id
_entity.type
_entity.pdbx_description
1 polymer ?
#
loop_
_entity_poly.entity_id
_entity_poly.type
_entity_poly.pdbx_seq_one_letter_code
_entity_poly.pdbx_strand_id
1 'polypeptide(L)'
;MMLERSKSVGFKTIPSDGSGTDLASIWGSQGLESNTPPSSPVAKNSPTMFSLLSLNTPKSPKKSLYVPPRIDSPSPKKSRPKPVDYMYSSISLTSSQKVSFDSIYKSTTTYVYKGNENQNLAWEDFRRIVQDAEESIVATPNLVFQFKKKVVSAKALTSSAQTKLDKITDELSNIDIEKALSLIQDLSKVEKLSIYSTSPFNFSVVTPIHLKYTEVGSQLGPLHRYVFNGFIFPSTLDKFMHVYTDLGSVKRYTVVLH
;
A
#
# COMPACT_ATOMS: atom_id res chain seq x y z
N MET A 1 -59.23 -22.58 -21.33
CA MET A 1 -58.78 -23.44 -22.44
C MET A 1 -57.27 -23.60 -22.36
N MET A 2 -56.82 -24.87 -22.31
CA MET A 2 -55.55 -25.45 -22.81
C MET A 2 -54.23 -24.72 -22.51
N LEU A 3 -53.38 -25.18 -21.57
CA LEU A 3 -52.40 -26.30 -21.60
C LEU A 3 -51.32 -26.24 -22.71
N GLU A 4 -50.07 -26.36 -22.21
CA GLU A 4 -48.81 -26.72 -22.91
C GLU A 4 -48.15 -25.61 -23.76
N ARG A 5 -46.82 -25.39 -23.75
CA ARG A 5 -45.69 -26.30 -23.50
C ARG A 5 -44.40 -25.54 -23.18
N SER A 6 -43.65 -26.09 -22.24
CA SER A 6 -42.28 -25.79 -21.85
C SER A 6 -41.29 -26.03 -23.01
N LYS A 7 -40.31 -25.13 -23.19
CA LYS A 7 -39.03 -25.46 -23.85
C LYS A 7 -37.86 -24.89 -23.07
N SER A 8 -37.11 -25.83 -22.49
CA SER A 8 -35.81 -25.69 -21.86
C SER A 8 -34.75 -25.21 -22.87
N VAL A 9 -34.02 -24.15 -22.53
CA VAL A 9 -32.77 -23.79 -23.22
C VAL A 9 -31.65 -24.57 -22.54
N GLY A 10 -31.07 -25.50 -23.30
CA GLY A 10 -29.97 -26.35 -22.84
C GLY A 10 -28.68 -25.56 -22.68
N PHE A 11 -28.05 -25.69 -21.51
CA PHE A 11 -26.66 -25.34 -21.31
C PHE A 11 -25.77 -26.33 -22.07
N LYS A 12 -25.02 -25.83 -23.06
CA LYS A 12 -23.89 -26.55 -23.63
C LYS A 12 -22.63 -26.19 -22.83
N THR A 13 -22.13 -27.18 -22.10
CA THR A 13 -20.78 -27.29 -21.58
C THR A 13 -19.79 -27.40 -22.76
N ILE A 14 -18.74 -26.59 -22.74
CA ILE A 14 -17.58 -26.67 -23.64
C ILE A 14 -16.33 -26.74 -22.75
N PRO A 15 -15.32 -27.57 -23.09
CA PRO A 15 -14.41 -28.18 -22.12
C PRO A 15 -13.22 -27.30 -21.75
N SER A 16 -12.63 -27.69 -20.62
CA SER A 16 -11.30 -27.32 -20.14
C SER A 16 -10.23 -27.76 -21.14
N ASP A 17 -9.50 -26.80 -21.70
CA ASP A 17 -8.14 -27.02 -22.19
C ASP A 17 -7.22 -25.97 -21.56
N GLY A 18 -6.43 -26.45 -20.61
CA GLY A 18 -5.42 -25.69 -19.90
C GLY A 18 -4.26 -25.35 -20.82
N SER A 19 -4.16 -24.08 -21.21
CA SER A 19 -2.92 -23.46 -21.63
C SER A 19 -2.42 -22.62 -20.45
N GLY A 20 -1.35 -23.11 -19.83
CA GLY A 20 -0.78 -22.61 -18.60
C GLY A 20 -0.34 -21.15 -18.70
N THR A 21 -0.88 -20.33 -17.81
CA THR A 21 -0.33 -19.02 -17.50
C THR A 21 1.00 -19.16 -16.77
N ASP A 22 1.97 -18.42 -17.30
CA ASP A 22 3.41 -18.32 -17.06
C ASP A 22 3.83 -17.83 -15.66
N LEU A 23 3.21 -18.34 -14.59
CA LEU A 23 3.54 -17.95 -13.20
C LEU A 23 3.64 -19.11 -12.21
N ALA A 24 3.31 -20.35 -12.62
CA ALA A 24 3.40 -21.53 -11.75
C ALA A 24 4.80 -22.20 -11.74
N SER A 25 5.72 -21.79 -12.61
CA SER A 25 7.07 -22.38 -12.74
C SER A 25 8.10 -21.78 -11.76
N ILE A 26 7.74 -20.76 -10.99
CA ILE A 26 8.71 -20.00 -10.18
C ILE A 26 8.82 -20.51 -8.73
N TRP A 27 7.89 -21.36 -8.27
CA TRP A 27 7.81 -21.76 -6.85
C TRP A 27 7.80 -23.27 -6.57
N GLY A 28 8.00 -24.11 -7.58
CA GLY A 28 7.99 -25.57 -7.41
C GLY A 28 9.38 -26.20 -7.46
N SER A 29 10.19 -26.08 -6.41
CA SER A 29 11.37 -26.94 -6.21
C SER A 29 11.86 -26.93 -4.76
N GLN A 30 11.07 -27.47 -3.83
CA GLN A 30 11.62 -28.12 -2.63
C GLN A 30 10.72 -29.31 -2.26
N GLY A 31 11.22 -30.51 -2.56
CA GLY A 31 10.64 -31.78 -2.14
C GLY A 31 11.73 -32.83 -2.20
N LEU A 32 12.31 -33.12 -1.04
CA LEU A 32 13.07 -34.34 -0.78
C LEU A 32 12.23 -35.56 -1.18
N GLU A 33 12.82 -36.50 -1.91
CA GLU A 33 12.62 -37.91 -1.61
C GLU A 33 13.96 -38.65 -1.58
N SER A 34 14.25 -39.17 -0.38
CA SER A 34 15.29 -40.11 -0.05
C SER A 34 14.90 -41.51 -0.53
N ASN A 35 15.82 -42.23 -1.17
CA ASN A 35 16.04 -43.66 -0.92
C ASN A 35 17.49 -44.03 -1.29
N THR A 36 18.24 -44.45 -0.26
CA THR A 36 19.63 -44.95 -0.16
C THR A 36 19.80 -46.41 -0.68
N PRO A 37 20.98 -47.06 -0.58
CA PRO A 37 22.35 -46.86 -1.14
C PRO A 37 22.81 -48.22 -1.79
N PRO A 38 24.09 -48.69 -1.84
CA PRO A 38 25.42 -48.08 -1.71
C PRO A 38 26.39 -48.46 -2.87
N SER A 39 27.51 -47.74 -3.01
CA SER A 39 28.85 -48.31 -3.31
C SER A 39 29.82 -47.20 -3.67
N SER A 40 30.72 -46.88 -2.75
CA SER A 40 32.08 -46.43 -3.07
C SER A 40 32.93 -47.71 -3.17
N PRO A 41 33.96 -47.81 -4.04
CA PRO A 41 35.12 -46.93 -3.91
C PRO A 41 35.84 -46.51 -5.23
N VAL A 42 36.45 -45.32 -5.16
CA VAL A 42 37.84 -45.02 -5.56
C VAL A 42 38.22 -45.08 -7.07
N ALA A 43 38.45 -43.86 -7.58
CA ALA A 43 39.56 -43.40 -8.43
C ALA A 43 39.74 -43.96 -9.85
N LYS A 44 39.82 -43.03 -10.83
CA LYS A 44 41.09 -42.55 -11.39
C LYS A 44 40.82 -41.69 -12.64
N ASN A 45 41.44 -40.51 -12.63
CA ASN A 45 41.81 -39.64 -13.74
C ASN A 45 41.74 -40.27 -15.14
N SER A 46 40.93 -39.67 -16.02
CA SER A 46 41.22 -39.60 -17.46
C SER A 46 41.08 -38.14 -17.90
N PRO A 47 42.14 -37.53 -18.46
CA PRO A 47 42.11 -36.13 -18.88
C PRO A 47 41.43 -36.03 -20.24
N THR A 48 40.31 -35.31 -20.29
CA THR A 48 39.70 -34.87 -21.54
C THR A 48 40.68 -33.95 -22.27
N MET A 49 41.08 -34.32 -23.50
CA MET A 49 42.04 -33.58 -24.34
C MET A 49 41.70 -32.09 -24.57
N PHE A 50 40.48 -31.65 -24.23
CA PHE A 50 40.08 -30.25 -24.27
C PHE A 50 40.58 -29.39 -23.10
N SER A 51 41.09 -29.99 -22.01
CA SER A 51 41.60 -29.24 -20.85
C SER A 51 43.02 -28.70 -21.03
N LEU A 52 43.75 -29.12 -22.07
CA LEU A 52 45.13 -28.69 -22.32
C LEU A 52 45.25 -27.47 -23.24
N LEU A 53 44.14 -27.01 -23.83
CA LEU A 53 44.13 -25.83 -24.71
C LEU A 53 43.71 -24.53 -24.01
N SER A 54 43.26 -24.59 -22.76
CA SER A 54 42.87 -23.43 -21.95
C SER A 54 44.03 -22.79 -21.16
N LEU A 55 45.28 -23.26 -21.35
CA LEU A 55 46.46 -22.79 -20.61
C LEU A 55 47.29 -21.72 -21.33
N ASN A 56 46.80 -21.15 -22.44
CA ASN A 56 47.49 -20.09 -23.18
C ASN A 56 46.67 -18.80 -23.29
N THR A 57 46.26 -18.23 -22.16
CA THR A 57 45.91 -16.80 -22.10
C THR A 57 47.16 -15.99 -21.73
N PRO A 58 47.70 -15.15 -22.64
CA PRO A 58 48.85 -14.30 -22.33
C PRO A 58 48.50 -13.31 -21.21
N LYS A 59 49.27 -13.35 -20.11
CA LYS A 59 49.20 -12.39 -19.00
C LYS A 59 49.63 -11.01 -19.50
N SER A 60 48.68 -10.22 -20.01
CA SER A 60 48.90 -8.78 -20.19
C SER A 60 49.09 -8.14 -18.80
N PRO A 61 50.12 -7.30 -18.58
CA PRO A 61 50.28 -6.60 -17.32
C PRO A 61 49.09 -5.67 -17.08
N LYS A 62 48.38 -5.84 -15.95
CA LYS A 62 47.29 -4.96 -15.54
C LYS A 62 47.86 -3.54 -15.33
N LYS A 63 47.62 -2.64 -16.27
CA LYS A 63 47.78 -1.20 -16.03
C LYS A 63 46.77 -0.81 -14.95
N SER A 64 47.22 -0.68 -13.71
CA SER A 64 46.41 -0.05 -12.66
C SER A 64 46.30 1.42 -13.00
N LEU A 65 45.14 1.85 -13.48
CA LEU A 65 44.81 3.26 -13.50
C LEU A 65 44.91 3.78 -12.06
N TYR A 66 45.69 4.82 -11.85
CA TYR A 66 45.74 5.53 -10.58
C TYR A 66 44.32 6.06 -10.30
N VAL A 67 43.65 5.46 -9.31
CA VAL A 67 42.39 5.97 -8.78
C VAL A 67 42.77 6.85 -7.58
N PRO A 68 42.56 8.17 -7.63
CA PRO A 68 42.82 9.03 -6.49
C PRO A 68 42.06 8.52 -5.26
N PRO A 69 42.65 8.58 -4.05
CA PRO A 69 41.97 8.16 -2.84
C PRO A 69 40.66 8.94 -2.71
N ARG A 70 39.54 8.20 -2.67
CA ARG A 70 38.23 8.80 -2.41
C ARG A 70 38.27 9.34 -0.98
N ILE A 71 38.18 10.66 -0.85
CA ILE A 71 37.87 11.29 0.41
C ILE A 71 36.42 10.91 0.67
N ASP A 72 36.19 9.94 1.55
CA ASP A 72 34.87 9.60 2.05
C ASP A 72 34.37 10.77 2.90
N SER A 73 33.90 11.82 2.23
CA SER A 73 33.16 12.89 2.89
C SER A 73 32.00 12.24 3.64
N PRO A 74 31.82 12.51 4.94
CA PRO A 74 30.74 11.92 5.70
C PRO A 74 29.44 12.33 5.03
N SER A 75 28.80 11.38 4.35
CA SER A 75 27.49 11.61 3.75
C SER A 75 26.59 12.10 4.89
N PRO A 76 25.97 13.29 4.79
CA PRO A 76 25.10 13.78 5.83
C PRO A 76 24.06 12.69 6.09
N LYS A 77 23.97 12.24 7.35
CA LYS A 77 22.94 11.30 7.79
C LYS A 77 21.60 12.01 7.60
N LYS A 78 21.04 11.94 6.40
CA LYS A 78 19.65 12.31 6.16
C LYS A 78 18.85 11.42 7.09
N SER A 79 18.22 12.03 8.08
CA SER A 79 17.25 11.35 8.93
C SER A 79 16.27 10.66 7.98
N ARG A 80 16.15 9.33 8.09
CA ARG A 80 15.18 8.61 7.27
C ARG A 80 13.81 9.20 7.65
N PRO A 81 13.06 9.79 6.71
CA PRO A 81 11.73 10.28 7.03
C PRO A 81 10.91 9.09 7.55
N LYS A 82 10.30 9.25 8.72
CA LYS A 82 9.37 8.24 9.24
C LYS A 82 8.28 8.05 8.18
N PRO A 83 7.89 6.80 7.85
CA PRO A 83 6.77 6.58 6.97
C PRO A 83 5.54 7.19 7.65
N VAL A 84 5.04 8.29 7.08
CA VAL A 84 3.76 8.86 7.46
C VAL A 84 2.72 8.12 6.63
N ASP A 85 1.86 7.40 7.33
CA ASP A 85 0.68 6.79 6.75
C ASP A 85 -0.40 7.87 6.68
N TYR A 86 -0.96 8.07 5.49
CA TYR A 86 -1.95 9.14 5.26
C TYR A 86 -3.36 8.62 5.43
N MET A 87 -3.66 7.45 4.85
CA MET A 87 -5.01 6.91 4.86
C MET A 87 -4.96 5.40 4.65
N TYR A 88 -5.93 4.72 5.25
CA TYR A 88 -6.09 3.28 5.15
C TYR A 88 -7.36 2.94 4.38
N SER A 89 -7.28 1.96 3.49
CA SER A 89 -8.40 1.48 2.68
C SER A 89 -9.15 0.31 3.34
N SER A 90 -8.40 -0.49 4.10
CA SER A 90 -8.94 -1.65 4.80
C SER A 90 -8.13 -1.92 6.06
N ILE A 91 -8.84 -2.23 7.14
CA ILE A 91 -8.26 -2.66 8.42
C ILE A 91 -8.90 -3.99 8.78
N SER A 92 -8.07 -5.03 8.85
CA SER A 92 -8.55 -6.35 9.24
C SER A 92 -8.04 -6.73 10.62
N LEU A 93 -8.97 -7.10 11.48
CA LEU A 93 -8.72 -7.59 12.82
C LEU A 93 -9.06 -9.07 12.90
N THR A 94 -8.23 -9.85 13.60
CA THR A 94 -8.57 -11.23 13.97
C THR A 94 -8.46 -11.42 15.47
N SER A 95 -9.51 -11.98 16.08
CA SER A 95 -9.57 -12.29 17.51
C SER A 95 -10.10 -13.70 17.75
N SER A 96 -9.71 -14.30 18.88
CA SER A 96 -10.29 -15.55 19.39
C SER A 96 -11.59 -15.33 20.15
N GLN A 97 -11.96 -14.09 20.44
CA GLN A 97 -13.22 -13.74 21.12
C GLN A 97 -14.10 -12.90 20.21
N LYS A 98 -15.41 -12.99 20.41
CA LYS A 98 -16.38 -12.16 19.70
C LYS A 98 -16.36 -10.75 20.30
N VAL A 99 -15.84 -9.78 19.53
CA VAL A 99 -15.76 -8.38 19.92
C VAL A 99 -17.00 -7.64 19.42
N SER A 100 -17.67 -6.90 20.31
CA SER A 100 -18.69 -5.92 19.93
C SER A 100 -18.03 -4.57 19.66
N PHE A 101 -18.25 -4.03 18.46
CA PHE A 101 -17.78 -2.69 18.11
C PHE A 101 -18.84 -1.63 18.38
N ASP A 102 -18.40 -0.51 18.94
CA ASP A 102 -19.26 0.66 19.14
C ASP A 102 -19.88 1.14 17.82
N SER A 103 -21.11 1.64 17.92
CA SER A 103 -21.84 2.21 16.78
C SER A 103 -21.12 3.42 16.17
N ILE A 104 -20.29 4.11 16.96
CA ILE A 104 -19.53 5.30 16.56
C ILE A 104 -18.70 5.01 15.30
N TYR A 105 -17.99 3.87 15.26
CA TYR A 105 -17.15 3.48 14.14
C TYR A 105 -17.94 3.05 12.89
N LYS A 106 -19.20 2.63 13.07
CA LYS A 106 -20.12 2.33 11.98
C LYS A 106 -20.76 3.58 11.39
N SER A 107 -20.89 4.64 12.20
CA SER A 107 -21.42 5.93 11.78
C SER A 107 -20.36 6.88 11.21
N THR A 108 -19.07 6.56 11.35
CA THR A 108 -18.00 7.37 10.77
C THR A 108 -18.08 7.32 9.25
N THR A 109 -18.25 8.49 8.64
CA THR A 109 -18.31 8.70 7.20
C THR A 109 -17.17 9.59 6.76
N THR A 110 -16.59 9.29 5.60
CA THR A 110 -15.57 10.12 4.97
C THR A 110 -16.17 10.77 3.73
N TYR A 111 -15.99 12.08 3.59
CA TYR A 111 -16.42 12.85 2.43
C TYR A 111 -15.32 12.85 1.39
N VAL A 112 -15.63 12.36 0.19
CA VAL A 112 -14.62 12.04 -0.83
C VAL A 112 -14.94 12.70 -2.14
N TYR A 113 -13.99 13.43 -2.70
CA TYR A 113 -14.06 13.94 -4.06
C TYR A 113 -12.90 13.36 -4.87
N LYS A 114 -13.21 12.73 -6.01
CA LYS A 114 -12.25 12.14 -6.95
C LYS A 114 -12.69 12.45 -8.37
N GLY A 115 -12.19 13.53 -8.97
CA GLY A 115 -12.69 13.91 -10.29
C GLY A 115 -12.00 15.14 -10.85
N ASN A 116 -12.17 15.34 -12.16
CA ASN A 116 -11.90 16.63 -12.79
C ASN A 116 -13.18 17.50 -12.82
N GLU A 117 -14.34 16.87 -12.71
CA GLU A 117 -15.65 17.52 -12.81
C GLU A 117 -15.92 18.40 -11.59
N ASN A 118 -16.17 19.69 -11.80
CA ASN A 118 -16.40 20.67 -10.73
C ASN A 118 -15.23 20.80 -9.73
N GLN A 119 -14.01 20.44 -10.13
CA GLN A 119 -12.82 20.48 -9.26
C GLN A 119 -12.61 21.85 -8.61
N ASN A 120 -12.79 22.93 -9.37
CA ASN A 120 -12.61 24.29 -8.85
C ASN A 120 -13.63 24.61 -7.74
N LEU A 121 -14.90 24.23 -7.94
CA LEU A 121 -15.96 24.48 -6.94
C LEU A 121 -15.78 23.60 -5.70
N ALA A 122 -15.44 22.32 -5.90
CA ALA A 122 -15.13 21.40 -4.80
C ALA A 122 -13.93 21.90 -3.98
N TRP A 123 -12.90 22.39 -4.66
CA TRP A 123 -11.69 22.93 -4.02
C TRP A 123 -11.95 24.22 -3.26
N GLU A 124 -12.70 25.18 -3.84
CA GLU A 124 -13.03 26.44 -3.17
C GLU A 124 -13.83 26.22 -1.89
N ASP A 125 -14.77 25.28 -1.90
CA ASP A 125 -15.55 24.93 -0.71
C ASP A 125 -14.69 24.20 0.33
N PHE A 126 -13.88 23.23 -0.10
CA PHE A 126 -12.92 22.55 0.76
C PHE A 126 -11.95 23.53 1.43
N ARG A 127 -11.44 24.52 0.70
CA ARG A 127 -10.52 25.53 1.22
C ARG A 127 -11.13 26.33 2.38
N ARG A 128 -12.46 26.50 2.40
CA ARG A 128 -13.17 27.19 3.49
C ARG A 128 -13.31 26.29 4.72
N ILE A 129 -13.61 25.01 4.52
CA ILE A 129 -13.89 24.07 5.63
C ILE A 129 -12.65 23.41 6.24
N VAL A 130 -11.51 23.43 5.55
CA VAL A 130 -10.30 22.68 5.95
C VAL A 130 -9.79 23.04 7.34
N GLN A 131 -10.04 24.27 7.80
CA GLN A 131 -9.62 24.75 9.13
C GLN A 131 -10.50 24.18 10.25
N ASP A 132 -11.76 23.87 9.95
CA ASP A 132 -12.73 23.33 10.91
C ASP A 132 -12.71 21.80 10.97
N ALA A 133 -12.23 21.15 9.91
CA ALA A 133 -12.16 19.71 9.82
C ALA A 133 -11.13 19.11 10.82
N GLU A 134 -11.49 18.00 11.48
CA GLU A 134 -10.57 17.30 12.39
C GLU A 134 -9.34 16.78 11.64
N GLU A 135 -9.60 16.17 10.49
CA GLU A 135 -8.59 15.66 9.57
C GLU A 135 -9.08 15.74 8.12
N SER A 136 -8.19 16.13 7.23
CA SER A 136 -8.41 16.16 5.79
C SER A 136 -7.14 15.81 5.03
N ILE A 137 -7.29 15.18 3.87
CA ILE A 137 -6.19 14.81 2.99
C ILE A 137 -6.50 15.30 1.58
N VAL A 138 -5.51 15.95 0.98
CA VAL A 138 -5.56 16.33 -0.42
C VAL A 138 -4.40 15.63 -1.12
N ALA A 139 -4.73 14.76 -2.05
CA ALA A 139 -3.77 14.03 -2.84
C ALA A 139 -3.82 14.50 -4.30
N THR A 140 -2.66 14.79 -4.84
CA THR A 140 -2.41 14.89 -6.28
C THR A 140 -1.62 13.64 -6.72
N PRO A 141 -1.41 13.42 -8.02
CA PRO A 141 -0.63 12.28 -8.50
C PRO A 141 0.79 12.20 -7.92
N ASN A 142 1.36 13.33 -7.53
CA ASN A 142 2.75 13.44 -7.11
C ASN A 142 2.94 13.89 -5.67
N LEU A 143 1.93 14.47 -5.03
CA LEU A 143 2.00 15.07 -3.70
C LEU A 143 0.80 14.68 -2.85
N VAL A 144 1.01 14.47 -1.57
CA VAL A 144 -0.05 14.25 -0.59
C VAL A 144 0.12 15.26 0.53
N PHE A 145 -0.97 15.96 0.85
CA PHE A 145 -1.08 16.91 1.95
C PHE A 145 -2.07 16.37 2.97
N GLN A 146 -1.67 16.31 4.22
CA GLN A 146 -2.52 15.95 5.34
C GLN A 146 -2.65 17.16 6.27
N PHE A 147 -3.88 17.61 6.41
CA PHE A 147 -4.31 18.68 7.28
C PHE A 147 -4.86 18.05 8.55
N LYS A 148 -4.17 18.25 9.66
CA LYS A 148 -4.62 17.80 10.99
C LYS A 148 -4.73 19.02 11.89
N LYS A 149 -5.94 19.57 11.99
CA LYS A 149 -6.22 20.82 12.71
C LYS A 149 -5.30 21.96 12.25
N LYS A 150 -4.26 22.27 13.04
CA LYS A 150 -3.32 23.38 12.79
C LYS A 150 -2.00 22.96 12.14
N VAL A 151 -1.77 21.65 11.96
CA VAL A 151 -0.51 21.13 11.42
C VAL A 151 -0.78 20.57 10.03
N VAL A 152 0.06 20.96 9.06
CA VAL A 152 0.07 20.36 7.73
C VAL A 152 1.35 19.58 7.54
N SER A 153 1.20 18.29 7.26
CA SER A 153 2.28 17.45 6.79
C SER A 153 2.11 17.22 5.29
N ALA A 154 3.21 17.18 4.56
CA ALA A 154 3.17 16.84 3.15
C ALA A 154 4.26 15.83 2.78
N LYS A 155 4.01 15.08 1.72
CA LYS A 155 4.97 14.14 1.16
C LYS A 155 4.90 14.13 -0.34
N ALA A 156 6.08 14.17 -0.94
CA ALA A 156 6.25 13.91 -2.35
C ALA A 156 6.36 12.42 -2.61
N LEU A 157 5.68 11.97 -3.66
CA LEU A 157 5.76 10.62 -4.19
C LEU A 157 6.88 10.49 -5.23
N THR A 158 7.33 11.61 -5.79
CA THR A 158 8.39 11.67 -6.82
C THR A 158 9.49 12.64 -6.43
N SER A 159 10.72 12.41 -6.92
CA SER A 159 11.87 13.26 -6.61
C SER A 159 11.70 14.70 -7.13
N SER A 160 11.02 14.89 -8.26
CA SER A 160 10.72 16.21 -8.82
C SER A 160 9.71 16.98 -7.96
N ALA A 161 8.72 16.28 -7.40
CA ALA A 161 7.78 16.86 -6.45
C ALA A 161 8.44 17.19 -5.10
N GLN A 162 9.41 16.38 -4.66
CA GLN A 162 10.19 16.66 -3.47
C GLN A 162 10.92 18.00 -3.61
N THR A 163 11.56 18.26 -4.76
CA THR A 163 12.22 19.55 -5.02
C THR A 163 11.22 20.73 -5.03
N LYS A 164 9.98 20.52 -5.47
CA LYS A 164 8.94 21.57 -5.39
C LYS A 164 8.54 21.84 -3.94
N LEU A 165 8.44 20.80 -3.12
CA LEU A 165 8.10 20.91 -1.71
C LEU A 165 9.22 21.57 -0.90
N ASP A 166 10.47 21.15 -1.13
CA ASP A 166 11.66 21.68 -0.46
C ASP A 166 11.87 23.19 -0.74
N LYS A 167 11.38 23.70 -1.88
CA LYS A 167 11.42 25.14 -2.19
C LYS A 167 10.49 25.99 -1.31
N ILE A 168 9.51 25.37 -0.67
CA ILE A 168 8.41 26.07 0.02
C ILE A 168 8.51 25.87 1.53
N THR A 169 9.10 24.76 1.97
CA THR A 169 9.38 24.49 3.37
C THR A 169 10.75 23.81 3.53
N ASP A 170 11.51 24.26 4.51
CA ASP A 170 12.72 23.56 4.97
C ASP A 170 12.35 22.34 5.83
N GLU A 171 11.13 22.31 6.38
CA GLU A 171 10.65 21.25 7.26
C GLU A 171 9.32 20.65 6.74
N LEU A 172 9.37 19.39 6.29
CA LEU A 172 8.21 18.68 5.73
C LEU A 172 7.08 18.40 6.74
N SER A 173 7.42 18.40 8.03
CA SER A 173 6.51 18.06 9.13
C SER A 173 5.62 19.22 9.59
N ASN A 174 5.89 20.45 9.17
CA ASN A 174 5.20 21.63 9.69
C ASN A 174 5.09 22.73 8.64
N ILE A 175 4.23 22.49 7.65
CA ILE A 175 3.96 23.47 6.59
C ILE A 175 2.86 24.41 7.06
N ASP A 176 3.03 25.70 6.77
CA ASP A 176 1.99 26.69 6.96
C ASP A 176 0.77 26.36 6.09
N ILE A 177 -0.42 26.37 6.70
CA ILE A 177 -1.69 26.01 6.04
C ILE A 177 -1.90 26.87 4.79
N GLU A 178 -1.64 28.18 4.88
CA GLU A 178 -1.89 29.08 3.75
C GLU A 178 -0.95 28.79 2.55
N LYS A 179 0.30 28.44 2.84
CA LYS A 179 1.29 28.03 1.81
C LYS A 179 0.94 26.68 1.19
N ALA A 180 0.45 25.73 1.99
CA ALA A 180 -0.02 24.46 1.47
C ALA A 180 -1.25 24.65 0.56
N LEU A 181 -2.21 25.48 0.98
CA LEU A 181 -3.41 25.79 0.19
C LEU A 181 -3.08 26.52 -1.12
N SER A 182 -2.15 27.48 -1.10
CA SER A 182 -1.75 28.18 -2.32
C SER A 182 -1.04 27.26 -3.31
N LEU A 183 -0.16 26.37 -2.83
CA LEU A 183 0.47 25.38 -3.69
C LEU A 183 -0.55 24.40 -4.28
N ILE A 184 -1.49 23.89 -3.48
CA ILE A 184 -2.52 22.99 -4.00
C ILE A 184 -3.41 23.72 -5.02
N GLN A 185 -3.71 25.00 -4.81
CA GLN A 185 -4.46 25.82 -5.77
C GLN A 185 -3.75 25.95 -7.13
N ASP A 186 -2.42 25.99 -7.14
CA ASP A 186 -1.65 26.01 -8.40
C ASP A 186 -1.59 24.62 -9.03
N LEU A 187 -1.46 23.57 -8.22
CA LEU A 187 -1.53 22.19 -8.70
C LEU A 187 -2.92 21.85 -9.25
N SER A 188 -4.00 22.38 -8.67
CA SER A 188 -5.37 22.11 -9.10
C SER A 188 -5.69 22.61 -10.52
N LYS A 189 -4.85 23.48 -11.08
CA LYS A 189 -4.99 23.98 -12.45
C LYS A 189 -4.46 22.98 -13.49
N VAL A 190 -3.57 22.08 -13.07
CA VAL A 190 -2.81 21.19 -13.97
C VAL A 190 -3.05 19.71 -13.64
N GLU A 191 -3.20 19.39 -12.36
CA GLU A 191 -3.33 18.03 -11.85
C GLU A 191 -4.74 17.76 -11.33
N LYS A 192 -5.14 16.49 -11.41
CA LYS A 192 -6.39 15.99 -10.80
C LYS A 192 -6.23 15.93 -9.29
N LEU A 193 -7.16 16.53 -8.57
CA LEU A 193 -7.21 16.45 -7.11
C LEU A 193 -8.06 15.26 -6.64
N SER A 194 -7.61 14.63 -5.56
CA SER A 194 -8.42 13.74 -4.73
C SER A 194 -8.49 14.34 -3.34
N ILE A 195 -9.69 14.67 -2.86
CA ILE A 195 -9.91 15.32 -1.57
C ILE A 195 -10.67 14.33 -0.69
N TYR A 196 -10.18 14.16 0.53
CA TYR A 196 -10.80 13.35 1.58
C TYR A 196 -10.94 14.22 2.81
N SER A 197 -12.12 14.28 3.40
CA SER A 197 -12.35 15.05 4.62
C SER A 197 -13.25 14.31 5.59
N THR A 198 -13.03 14.57 6.88
CA THR A 198 -13.95 14.22 7.96
C THR A 198 -15.18 15.14 7.98
N SER A 199 -15.13 16.29 7.30
CA SER A 199 -16.23 17.27 7.24
C SER A 199 -16.86 17.34 5.84
N PRO A 200 -18.17 17.66 5.76
CA PRO A 200 -18.86 17.75 4.48
C PRO A 200 -18.37 18.95 3.65
N PHE A 201 -18.24 18.75 2.35
CA PHE A 201 -17.97 19.81 1.37
C PHE A 201 -18.69 19.54 0.04
N ASN A 202 -18.79 20.55 -0.80
CA ASN A 202 -19.49 20.48 -2.09
C ASN A 202 -18.87 19.44 -3.02
N PHE A 203 -19.73 18.74 -3.77
CA PHE A 203 -19.37 17.67 -4.70
C PHE A 203 -18.68 16.46 -4.06
N SER A 204 -18.60 16.41 -2.72
CA SER A 204 -18.12 15.24 -2.01
C SER A 204 -19.16 14.12 -2.02
N VAL A 205 -18.68 12.90 -2.18
CA VAL A 205 -19.43 11.66 -2.04
C VAL A 205 -19.23 11.14 -0.62
N VAL A 206 -20.34 10.93 0.09
CA VAL A 206 -20.32 10.37 1.44
C VAL A 206 -19.98 8.88 1.35
N THR A 207 -18.83 8.49 1.88
CA THR A 207 -18.35 7.11 1.90
C THR A 207 -18.31 6.58 3.33
N PRO A 208 -19.26 5.74 3.76
CA PRO A 208 -19.25 5.15 5.10
C PRO A 208 -18.19 4.06 5.24
N ILE A 209 -17.78 3.79 6.48
CA ILE A 209 -16.95 2.62 6.80
C ILE A 209 -17.85 1.38 6.90
N HIS A 210 -17.59 0.38 6.05
CA HIS A 210 -18.31 -0.88 6.05
C HIS A 210 -17.59 -1.93 6.91
N LEU A 211 -18.28 -2.43 7.94
CA LEU A 211 -17.81 -3.56 8.74
C LEU A 211 -18.29 -4.89 8.16
N LYS A 212 -17.35 -5.75 7.78
CA LYS A 212 -17.60 -7.14 7.42
C LYS A 212 -17.10 -8.07 8.52
N TYR A 213 -17.99 -8.94 9.00
CA TYR A 213 -17.66 -9.99 9.95
C TYR A 213 -17.56 -11.34 9.23
N THR A 214 -16.59 -12.16 9.62
CA THR A 214 -16.44 -13.53 9.14
C THR A 214 -15.91 -14.41 10.27
N GLU A 215 -16.53 -15.56 10.45
CA GLU A 215 -16.08 -16.58 11.39
C GLU A 215 -15.29 -17.65 10.63
N VAL A 216 -14.11 -17.99 11.15
CA VAL A 216 -13.17 -18.92 10.53
C VAL A 216 -12.89 -20.04 11.52
N GLY A 217 -13.12 -21.29 11.13
CA GLY A 217 -12.74 -22.44 11.95
C GLY A 217 -11.22 -22.55 12.07
N SER A 218 -10.70 -22.80 13.27
CA SER A 218 -9.28 -23.10 13.49
C SER A 218 -9.12 -24.30 14.44
N GLN A 219 -7.95 -24.94 14.43
CA GLN A 219 -7.63 -26.06 15.32
C GLN A 219 -7.70 -25.69 16.81
N LEU A 220 -7.58 -24.39 17.14
CA LEU A 220 -7.61 -23.85 18.51
C LEU A 220 -8.99 -23.30 18.90
N GLY A 221 -10.01 -23.46 18.04
CA GLY A 221 -11.35 -22.89 18.22
C GLY A 221 -11.74 -21.88 17.13
N PRO A 222 -12.95 -21.30 17.19
CA PRO A 222 -13.42 -20.32 16.22
C PRO A 222 -12.58 -19.03 16.30
N LEU A 223 -12.17 -18.53 15.14
CA LEU A 223 -11.53 -17.24 14.97
C LEU A 223 -12.53 -16.26 14.35
N HIS A 224 -12.65 -15.10 14.99
CA HIS A 224 -13.51 -14.01 14.55
C HIS A 224 -12.69 -12.98 13.79
N ARG A 225 -12.96 -12.84 12.49
CA ARG A 225 -12.33 -11.84 11.63
C ARG A 225 -13.29 -10.68 11.36
N TYR A 226 -12.80 -9.47 11.58
CA TYR A 226 -13.52 -8.23 11.29
C TYR A 226 -12.71 -7.43 10.27
N VAL A 227 -13.37 -6.93 9.23
CA VAL A 227 -12.74 -6.13 8.19
C VAL A 227 -13.52 -4.82 8.05
N PHE A 228 -12.85 -3.71 8.33
CA PHE A 228 -13.36 -2.36 8.12
C PHE A 228 -12.87 -1.88 6.76
N ASN A 229 -13.79 -1.70 5.81
CA ASN A 229 -13.50 -1.20 4.48
C ASN A 229 -13.99 0.24 4.34
N GLY A 230 -13.17 1.12 3.81
CA GLY A 230 -13.50 2.53 3.60
C GLY A 230 -12.26 3.40 3.64
N PHE A 231 -12.44 4.71 3.67
CA PHE A 231 -11.34 5.66 3.82
C PHE A 231 -11.16 5.98 5.30
N ILE A 232 -10.18 5.37 5.93
CA ILE A 232 -9.96 5.46 7.37
C ILE A 232 -8.74 6.32 7.63
N PHE A 233 -8.94 7.43 8.34
CA PHE A 233 -7.86 8.32 8.74
C PHE A 233 -7.04 7.73 9.91
N PRO A 234 -5.73 8.04 10.01
CA PRO A 234 -4.88 7.60 11.11
C PRO A 234 -5.43 7.93 12.49
N SER A 235 -6.03 9.11 12.68
CA SER A 235 -6.64 9.47 13.97
C SER A 235 -7.80 8.55 14.37
N THR A 236 -8.55 8.04 13.39
CA THR A 236 -9.65 7.10 13.62
C THR A 236 -9.09 5.72 13.99
N LEU A 237 -8.00 5.32 13.35
CA LEU A 237 -7.31 4.08 13.71
C LEU A 237 -6.68 4.17 15.11
N ASP A 238 -6.07 5.28 15.48
CA ASP A 238 -5.48 5.47 16.82
C ASP A 238 -6.55 5.32 17.91
N LYS A 239 -7.72 5.96 17.73
CA LYS A 239 -8.89 5.82 18.61
C LYS A 239 -9.35 4.36 18.70
N PHE A 240 -9.40 3.67 17.57
CA PHE A 240 -9.77 2.26 17.49
C PHE A 240 -8.76 1.37 18.22
N MET A 241 -7.46 1.52 17.95
CA MET A 241 -6.41 0.72 18.56
C MET A 241 -6.35 0.93 20.07
N HIS A 242 -6.50 2.16 20.54
CA HIS A 242 -6.52 2.44 21.97
C HIS A 242 -7.66 1.67 22.67
N VAL A 243 -8.87 1.67 22.12
CA VAL A 243 -10.02 1.01 22.78
C VAL A 243 -9.84 -0.52 22.80
N TYR A 244 -9.41 -1.14 21.70
CA TYR A 244 -9.46 -2.61 21.58
C TYR A 244 -8.15 -3.33 21.91
N THR A 245 -7.01 -2.62 21.90
CA THR A 245 -5.72 -3.17 22.35
C THR A 245 -5.66 -3.24 23.88
N ASP A 246 -6.17 -2.21 24.56
CA ASP A 246 -6.23 -2.16 26.02
C ASP A 246 -7.15 -3.25 26.61
N LEU A 247 -8.17 -3.66 25.84
CA LEU A 247 -9.07 -4.76 26.18
C LEU A 247 -8.45 -6.16 25.94
N GLY A 248 -7.20 -6.26 25.48
CA GLY A 248 -6.53 -7.55 25.17
C GLY A 248 -7.21 -8.34 24.04
N SER A 249 -8.13 -7.70 23.32
CA SER A 249 -9.05 -8.36 22.38
C SER A 249 -8.48 -8.48 20.96
N VAL A 250 -7.38 -7.78 20.66
CA VAL A 250 -6.76 -7.68 19.33
C VAL A 250 -5.40 -8.37 19.34
N LYS A 251 -5.28 -9.51 18.63
CA LYS A 251 -4.02 -10.28 18.56
C LYS A 251 -3.17 -9.93 17.32
N ARG A 252 -3.82 -9.61 16.20
CA ARG A 252 -3.16 -9.20 14.94
C ARG A 252 -4.07 -8.27 14.16
N TYR A 253 -3.49 -7.21 13.59
CA TYR A 253 -4.17 -6.36 12.63
C TYR A 253 -3.31 -6.22 11.37
N THR A 254 -3.97 -6.15 10.22
CA THR A 254 -3.35 -5.86 8.93
C THR A 254 -3.99 -4.61 8.39
N VAL A 255 -3.15 -3.69 7.93
CA VAL A 255 -3.57 -2.41 7.40
C VAL A 255 -3.16 -2.33 5.94
N VAL A 256 -4.10 -1.94 5.08
CA VAL A 256 -3.82 -1.69 3.67
C VAL A 256 -3.80 -0.18 3.44
N LEU A 257 -2.64 0.32 3.04
CA LEU A 257 -2.44 1.73 2.69
C LEU A 257 -3.12 2.04 1.35
N HIS A 258 -3.67 3.25 1.25
CA HIS A 258 -4.15 3.83 0.00
C HIS A 258 -3.07 4.73 -0.62
#